data_AF-A0A4Q2UTC8-F1
#
_entry.id   AF-A0A4Q2UTC8-F1
#
_cell.length_a   1.000
_cell.length_b   1.000
_cell.length_c   1.000
_cell.angle_alpha   90.00
_cell.angle_beta   90.00
_cell.angle_gamma   90.00
#
_symmetry.space_group_name_H-M   'P 1'
#
loop_
_entity.id
_entity.type
_entity.pdbx_description
1 polymer ?
#
loop_
_entity_poly.entity_id
_entity_poly.type
_entity_poly.pdbx_seq_one_letter_code
_entity_poly.pdbx_strand_id
1 'polypeptide(L)'
;MKVAVIGGGPSGLVTLKYLVRAHLNLDCEPIEARLFELEDSVGGAFAHRTYEDAELVSSKQLTTFSDFRCRVDRDFLSASDYVQYLRDYCSYFRLWPSIELGAKVRSVRAHSSQGYVIEYDKKSSELFRWRCDAVAVCAGLHREPNLPIIPGLNHVPEVMHSSDFKTRSQFGINKTVMIIGSGETGADVAYLAVNSPTKQVLMCHKDGFHFAPKRNPGPILLPILGRKPNPNEPGIPIDVSRANLFDTTYVHQALRNSMILWEYYNYYIKALLWVCSGTTSGMDQWVGEISQARHHPSKSM
;
A
#
# COMPACT_ATOMS: atom_id res chain seq x y z
N MET A 1 -0.93 29.74 -13.38
CA MET A 1 -0.38 28.43 -13.82
C MET A 1 -1.50 27.40 -13.86
N LYS A 2 -1.52 26.53 -14.87
CA LYS A 2 -2.49 25.43 -15.02
C LYS A 2 -1.78 24.08 -14.86
N VAL A 3 -2.32 23.18 -14.03
CA VAL A 3 -1.68 21.89 -13.73
C VAL A 3 -2.64 20.72 -13.91
N ALA A 4 -2.24 19.72 -14.69
CA ALA A 4 -2.98 18.47 -14.82
C ALA A 4 -2.51 17.49 -13.75
N VAL A 5 -3.42 16.87 -13.02
CA VAL A 5 -3.12 15.77 -12.10
C VAL A 5 -3.74 14.50 -12.67
N ILE A 6 -2.94 13.46 -12.89
CA ILE A 6 -3.42 12.21 -13.53
C ILE A 6 -3.54 11.12 -12.47
N GLY A 7 -4.78 10.74 -12.13
CA GLY A 7 -5.10 9.73 -11.12
C GLY A 7 -5.68 10.34 -9.84
N GLY A 8 -6.80 9.80 -9.37
CA GLY A 8 -7.59 10.15 -8.19
C GLY A 8 -7.38 9.21 -7.01
N GLY A 9 -6.24 8.53 -6.95
CA GLY A 9 -5.75 7.86 -5.75
C GLY A 9 -5.19 8.84 -4.71
N PRO A 10 -4.73 8.37 -3.54
CA PRO A 10 -4.27 9.23 -2.45
C PRO A 10 -3.17 10.22 -2.87
N SER A 11 -2.23 9.80 -3.71
CA SER A 11 -1.17 10.67 -4.26
C SER A 11 -1.72 11.82 -5.10
N GLY A 12 -2.72 11.58 -5.92
CA GLY A 12 -3.35 12.60 -6.75
C GLY A 12 -4.21 13.57 -5.94
N LEU A 13 -4.97 13.06 -4.96
CA LEU A 13 -5.82 13.89 -4.10
C LEU A 13 -5.01 14.87 -3.26
N VAL A 14 -3.91 14.41 -2.64
CA VAL A 14 -3.03 15.30 -1.86
C VAL A 14 -2.32 16.31 -2.76
N THR A 15 -1.86 15.88 -3.94
CA THR A 15 -1.25 16.78 -4.94
C THR A 15 -2.22 17.87 -5.37
N LEU A 16 -3.46 17.50 -5.71
CA LEU A 16 -4.51 18.45 -6.07
C LEU A 16 -4.77 19.45 -4.95
N LYS A 17 -4.92 18.98 -3.70
CA LYS A 17 -5.12 19.84 -2.53
C LYS A 17 -4.01 20.87 -2.37
N TYR A 18 -2.75 20.46 -2.49
CA TYR A 18 -1.61 21.37 -2.35
C TYR A 18 -1.58 22.40 -3.48
N LEU A 19 -1.85 22.00 -4.72
CA LEU A 19 -1.86 22.92 -5.86
C LEU A 19 -2.97 23.98 -5.73
N VAL A 20 -4.22 23.56 -5.49
CA VAL A 20 -5.35 24.52 -5.43
C VAL A 20 -5.28 25.46 -4.22
N ARG A 21 -4.50 25.08 -3.18
CA ARG A 21 -4.27 25.89 -1.98
C ARG A 21 -2.88 26.49 -1.89
N ALA A 22 -2.06 26.41 -2.95
CA ALA A 22 -0.68 26.87 -2.93
C ALA A 22 -0.58 28.35 -2.52
N HIS A 23 -1.41 29.20 -3.13
CA HIS A 23 -1.52 30.64 -2.86
C HIS A 23 -1.89 31.01 -1.41
N LEU A 24 -2.35 30.06 -0.59
CA LEU A 24 -2.66 30.30 0.83
C LEU A 24 -1.43 30.17 1.74
N ASN A 25 -0.37 29.52 1.27
CA ASN A 25 0.83 29.22 2.05
C ASN A 25 2.13 29.67 1.35
N LEU A 26 2.06 29.91 0.05
CA LEU A 26 3.15 30.37 -0.80
C LEU A 26 2.77 31.73 -1.37
N ASP A 27 3.74 32.62 -1.51
CA ASP A 27 3.59 33.92 -2.17
C ASP A 27 3.52 33.73 -3.69
N CYS A 28 2.39 33.19 -4.17
CA CYS A 28 2.15 32.92 -5.58
C CYS A 28 0.68 33.09 -5.95
N GLU A 29 0.41 33.37 -7.22
CA GLU A 29 -0.95 33.42 -7.77
C GLU A 29 -1.67 32.06 -7.68
N PRO A 30 -3.02 32.03 -7.61
CA PRO A 30 -3.80 30.80 -7.62
C PRO A 30 -3.47 29.88 -8.81
N ILE A 31 -3.29 28.59 -8.52
CA ILE A 31 -3.04 27.55 -9.52
C ILE A 31 -4.38 26.93 -9.96
N GLU A 32 -4.66 26.94 -11.26
CA GLU A 32 -5.79 26.20 -11.84
C GLU A 32 -5.38 24.73 -12.01
N ALA A 33 -5.67 23.90 -11.01
CA ALA A 33 -5.40 22.46 -11.08
C ALA A 33 -6.68 21.67 -11.43
N ARG A 34 -6.52 20.66 -12.28
CA ARG A 34 -7.58 19.71 -12.63
C ARG A 34 -7.05 18.29 -12.54
N LEU A 35 -7.76 17.44 -11.81
CA LEU A 35 -7.48 16.02 -11.67
C LEU A 35 -8.32 15.21 -12.64
N PHE A 36 -7.71 14.25 -13.31
CA PHE A 36 -8.38 13.32 -14.22
C PHE A 36 -8.27 11.90 -13.64
N GLU A 37 -9.40 11.33 -13.24
CA GLU A 37 -9.51 9.96 -12.72
C GLU A 37 -10.22 9.08 -13.74
N LEU A 38 -9.63 7.92 -14.02
CA LEU A 38 -10.14 6.92 -14.96
C LEU A 38 -11.53 6.42 -14.55
N GLU A 39 -11.69 6.14 -13.26
CA GLU A 39 -12.87 5.50 -12.70
C GLU A 39 -13.94 6.53 -12.29
N ASP A 40 -15.14 6.07 -11.95
CA ASP A 40 -16.23 6.93 -11.47
C ASP A 40 -16.17 7.27 -9.97
N SER A 41 -15.06 6.93 -9.33
CA SER A 41 -14.84 7.22 -7.92
C SER A 41 -13.36 7.49 -7.65
N VAL A 42 -13.10 8.25 -6.59
CA VAL A 42 -11.73 8.42 -6.07
C VAL A 42 -11.31 7.22 -5.23
N GLY A 43 -10.01 7.08 -4.98
CA GLY A 43 -9.44 6.04 -4.13
C GLY A 43 -8.49 5.11 -4.87
N GLY A 44 -8.54 5.09 -6.21
CA GLY A 44 -7.61 4.33 -7.04
C GLY A 44 -7.61 2.83 -6.70
N ALA A 45 -6.43 2.27 -6.43
CA ALA A 45 -6.29 0.84 -6.11
C ALA A 45 -7.14 0.41 -4.89
N PHE A 46 -7.34 1.29 -3.91
CA PHE A 46 -8.13 0.99 -2.71
C PHE A 46 -9.64 0.95 -2.95
N ALA A 47 -10.12 1.51 -4.06
CA ALA A 47 -11.52 1.42 -4.45
C ALA A 47 -11.77 0.27 -5.45
N HIS A 48 -10.83 0.05 -6.37
CA HIS A 48 -11.08 -0.79 -7.55
C HIS A 48 -10.24 -2.07 -7.63
N ARG A 49 -9.20 -2.22 -6.80
CA ARG A 49 -8.27 -3.37 -6.84
C ARG A 49 -8.16 -4.09 -5.50
N THR A 50 -9.25 -4.05 -4.74
CA THR A 50 -9.36 -4.73 -3.44
C THR A 50 -10.01 -6.09 -3.58
N TYR A 51 -10.02 -6.81 -2.47
CA TYR A 51 -10.68 -8.09 -2.26
C TYR A 51 -11.44 -8.06 -0.93
N GLU A 52 -12.26 -9.07 -0.71
CA GLU A 52 -13.00 -9.32 0.52
C GLU A 52 -12.08 -9.22 1.74
N ASP A 53 -12.54 -8.52 2.76
CA ASP A 53 -11.81 -8.24 4.01
C ASP A 53 -10.46 -7.54 3.85
N ALA A 54 -10.18 -6.91 2.69
CA ALA A 54 -8.96 -6.12 2.52
C ALA A 54 -8.87 -5.01 3.57
N GLU A 55 -7.77 -5.01 4.31
CA GLU A 55 -7.44 -4.06 5.35
C GLU A 55 -6.04 -3.51 5.12
N LEU A 56 -5.84 -2.22 5.37
CA LEU A 56 -4.55 -1.58 5.24
C LEU A 56 -3.52 -2.23 6.17
N VAL A 57 -2.29 -2.39 5.69
CA VAL A 57 -1.18 -2.97 6.46
C VAL A 57 -0.62 -1.96 7.47
N SER A 58 -0.61 -0.68 7.10
CA SER A 58 -0.20 0.42 7.98
C SER A 58 -1.38 0.97 8.77
N SER A 59 -1.12 1.44 9.99
CA SER A 59 -2.12 2.05 10.84
C SER A 59 -2.58 3.41 10.28
N LYS A 60 -3.71 3.90 10.79
CA LYS A 60 -4.26 5.22 10.46
C LYS A 60 -3.31 6.36 10.80
N GLN A 61 -2.40 6.17 11.75
CA GLN A 61 -1.43 7.21 12.13
C GLN A 61 -0.43 7.48 11.00
N LEU A 62 -0.01 6.42 10.30
CA LEU A 62 0.91 6.53 9.17
C LEU A 62 0.18 6.77 7.84
N THR A 63 -1.03 6.23 7.68
CA THR A 63 -1.72 6.23 6.37
C THR A 63 -2.59 7.46 6.12
N THR A 64 -3.01 8.17 7.16
CA THR A 64 -3.85 9.37 7.00
C THR A 64 -3.00 10.61 6.74
N PHE A 65 -3.53 11.57 5.98
CA PHE A 65 -2.89 12.85 5.73
C PHE A 65 -2.68 13.65 7.02
N SER A 66 -1.57 14.37 7.09
CA SER A 66 -1.09 15.06 8.30
C SER A 66 -2.07 16.11 8.83
N ASP A 67 -2.80 16.76 7.93
CA ASP A 67 -3.76 17.84 8.22
C ASP A 67 -5.22 17.38 8.16
N PHE A 68 -5.47 16.07 8.04
CA PHE A 68 -6.81 15.50 8.07
C PHE A 68 -6.78 14.06 8.59
N ARG A 69 -6.98 13.89 9.90
CA ARG A 69 -6.91 12.58 10.56
C ARG A 69 -8.22 11.81 10.48
N CYS A 70 -8.14 10.51 10.24
CA CYS A 70 -9.29 9.62 10.26
C CYS A 70 -9.83 9.48 11.69
N ARG A 71 -11.16 9.49 11.83
CA ARG A 71 -11.87 9.41 13.12
C ARG A 71 -12.37 8.00 13.45
N VAL A 72 -12.16 7.02 12.57
CA VAL A 72 -12.49 5.62 12.85
C VAL A 72 -11.67 5.14 14.04
N ASP A 73 -12.29 4.42 14.96
CA ASP A 73 -11.67 4.02 16.23
C ASP A 73 -10.57 2.97 16.03
N ARG A 74 -10.77 2.02 15.10
CA ARG A 74 -9.79 0.99 14.73
C ARG A 74 -8.47 1.61 14.24
N ASP A 75 -7.34 0.94 14.55
CA ASP A 75 -6.03 1.39 14.09
C ASP A 75 -5.79 1.11 12.60
N PHE A 76 -6.21 -0.06 12.11
CA PHE A 76 -6.09 -0.45 10.71
C PHE A 76 -7.45 -0.26 10.05
N LEU A 77 -7.46 0.43 8.91
CA LEU A 77 -8.67 0.74 8.19
C LEU A 77 -8.97 -0.40 7.22
N SER A 78 -10.24 -0.77 7.08
CA SER A 78 -10.65 -1.53 5.91
C SER A 78 -10.41 -0.69 4.66
N ALA A 79 -10.30 -1.32 3.50
CA ALA A 79 -10.15 -0.58 2.25
C ALA A 79 -11.35 0.36 2.00
N SER A 80 -12.57 -0.06 2.38
CA SER A 80 -13.77 0.78 2.29
C SER A 80 -13.74 1.99 3.24
N ASP A 81 -13.30 1.81 4.50
CA ASP A 81 -13.13 2.90 5.45
C ASP A 81 -12.10 3.92 4.94
N TYR A 82 -11.02 3.43 4.31
CA TYR A 82 -10.00 4.30 3.72
C TYR A 82 -10.51 5.07 2.50
N VAL A 83 -11.27 4.42 1.61
CA VAL A 83 -11.91 5.12 0.48
C VAL A 83 -12.90 6.17 0.98
N GLN A 84 -13.69 5.87 2.01
CA GLN A 84 -14.58 6.85 2.61
C GLN A 84 -13.80 8.04 3.20
N TYR A 85 -12.71 7.77 3.91
CA TYR A 85 -11.79 8.80 4.40
C TYR A 85 -11.26 9.71 3.27
N LEU A 86 -10.89 9.16 2.11
CA LEU A 86 -10.46 9.95 0.95
C LEU A 86 -11.59 10.80 0.36
N ARG A 87 -12.83 10.30 0.35
CA ARG A 87 -14.01 11.09 -0.06
C ARG A 87 -14.30 12.23 0.91
N ASP A 88 -14.14 11.99 2.21
CA ASP A 88 -14.29 13.00 3.25
C ASP A 88 -13.21 14.07 3.13
N TYR A 89 -11.96 13.68 2.81
CA TYR A 89 -10.86 14.59 2.51
C TYR A 89 -11.19 15.52 1.34
N CYS A 90 -11.69 14.96 0.22
CA CYS A 90 -12.11 15.74 -0.94
C CYS A 90 -13.22 16.74 -0.59
N SER A 91 -14.19 16.32 0.24
CA SER A 91 -15.29 17.18 0.66
C SER A 91 -14.83 18.30 1.60
N TYR A 92 -14.00 17.96 2.59
CA TYR A 92 -13.47 18.90 3.58
C TYR A 92 -12.65 20.02 2.93
N PHE A 93 -11.77 19.66 1.98
CA PHE A 93 -10.95 20.63 1.25
C PHE A 93 -11.62 21.17 -0.03
N ARG A 94 -12.88 20.81 -0.29
CA ARG A 94 -13.67 21.24 -1.47
C ARG A 94 -12.97 20.99 -2.81
N LEU A 95 -12.41 19.79 -2.98
CA LEU A 95 -11.65 19.41 -4.17
C LEU A 95 -12.52 18.97 -5.35
N TRP A 96 -13.76 18.55 -5.11
CA TRP A 96 -14.66 18.00 -6.12
C TRP A 96 -14.82 18.84 -7.40
N PRO A 97 -14.91 20.19 -7.35
CA PRO A 97 -15.00 21.01 -8.56
C PRO A 97 -13.78 20.90 -9.50
N SER A 98 -12.65 20.44 -8.98
CA SER A 98 -11.40 20.25 -9.72
C SER A 98 -11.15 18.79 -10.11
N ILE A 99 -12.08 17.87 -9.84
CA ILE A 99 -11.93 16.44 -10.13
C ILE A 99 -12.87 16.04 -11.28
N GLU A 100 -12.28 15.57 -12.38
CA GLU A 100 -12.98 14.96 -13.49
C GLU A 100 -12.92 13.43 -13.34
N LEU A 101 -14.04 12.84 -12.90
CA LEU A 101 -14.21 11.39 -12.82
C LEU A 101 -14.58 10.80 -14.19
N GLY A 102 -14.31 9.51 -14.39
CA GLY A 102 -14.56 8.82 -15.64
C GLY A 102 -13.77 9.37 -16.83
N ALA A 103 -12.65 10.05 -16.55
CA ALA A 103 -11.79 10.74 -17.49
C ALA A 103 -10.49 9.96 -17.72
N LYS A 104 -10.49 9.11 -18.76
CA LYS A 104 -9.31 8.31 -19.14
C LYS A 104 -8.33 9.16 -19.93
N VAL A 105 -7.22 9.55 -19.30
CA VAL A 105 -6.10 10.18 -20.02
C VAL A 105 -5.46 9.18 -20.98
N ARG A 106 -5.38 9.54 -22.26
CA ARG A 106 -4.80 8.74 -23.35
C ARG A 106 -3.38 9.15 -23.67
N SER A 107 -3.12 10.45 -23.66
CA SER A 107 -1.79 10.97 -23.96
C SER A 107 -1.54 12.32 -23.32
N VAL A 108 -0.26 12.58 -23.09
CA VAL A 108 0.29 13.86 -22.69
C VAL A 108 1.31 14.22 -23.74
N ARG A 109 1.11 15.36 -24.42
CA ARG A 109 2.01 15.82 -25.48
C ARG A 109 2.49 17.21 -25.19
N ALA A 110 3.78 17.47 -25.38
CA ALA A 110 4.31 18.82 -25.35
C ALA A 110 3.62 19.67 -26.42
N HIS A 111 3.29 20.91 -26.07
CA HIS A 111 2.66 21.87 -26.95
C HIS A 111 3.32 23.22 -26.70
N SER A 112 4.02 23.75 -27.73
CA SER A 112 4.92 24.92 -27.64
C SER A 112 6.14 24.68 -26.74
N SER A 113 6.95 25.73 -26.50
CA SER A 113 8.18 25.64 -25.72
C SER A 113 7.97 25.41 -24.22
N GLN A 114 6.77 25.61 -23.68
CA GLN A 114 6.53 25.62 -22.21
C GLN A 114 5.18 25.03 -21.75
N GLY A 115 4.53 24.15 -22.53
CA GLY A 115 3.22 23.60 -22.13
C GLY A 115 2.94 22.19 -22.63
N TYR A 116 1.79 21.66 -22.19
CA TYR A 116 1.31 20.33 -22.49
C TYR A 116 -0.17 20.34 -22.92
N VAL A 117 -0.54 19.40 -23.76
CA VAL A 117 -1.94 19.06 -24.07
C VAL A 117 -2.20 17.65 -23.53
N ILE A 118 -3.21 17.55 -22.67
CA ILE A 118 -3.78 16.29 -22.19
C ILE A 118 -4.92 15.93 -23.13
N GLU A 119 -4.90 14.72 -23.67
CA GLU A 119 -6.05 14.11 -24.34
C GLU A 119 -6.67 13.06 -23.45
N TYR A 120 -7.99 13.13 -23.26
CA TYR A 120 -8.71 12.20 -22.42
C TYR A 120 -10.11 11.93 -22.96
N ASP A 121 -10.60 10.71 -22.74
CA ASP A 121 -11.96 10.33 -23.08
C ASP A 121 -12.83 10.35 -21.82
N LYS A 122 -14.09 10.76 -21.95
CA LYS A 122 -15.10 10.47 -20.92
C LYS A 122 -15.84 9.16 -21.27
N LYS A 123 -16.65 8.62 -20.34
CA LYS A 123 -17.48 7.42 -20.57
C LYS A 123 -18.36 7.49 -21.84
N SER A 124 -18.63 8.68 -22.40
CA SER A 124 -19.32 8.90 -23.68
C SER A 124 -18.47 8.60 -24.93
N SER A 125 -17.20 8.18 -24.79
CA SER A 125 -16.21 8.04 -25.89
C SER A 125 -15.93 9.33 -26.66
N GLU A 126 -16.32 10.48 -26.12
CA GLU A 126 -15.95 11.79 -26.65
C GLU A 126 -14.53 12.15 -26.20
N LEU A 127 -13.71 12.57 -27.17
CA LEU A 127 -12.32 12.96 -26.96
C LEU A 127 -12.25 14.43 -26.57
N PHE A 128 -11.71 14.70 -25.38
CA PHE A 128 -11.49 16.03 -24.86
C PHE A 128 -10.00 16.39 -24.85
N ARG A 129 -9.75 17.70 -24.89
CA ARG A 129 -8.40 18.27 -24.82
C ARG A 129 -8.33 19.30 -23.71
N TRP A 130 -7.27 19.25 -22.92
CA TRP A 130 -7.00 20.26 -21.90
C TRP A 130 -5.55 20.71 -21.97
N ARG A 131 -5.34 22.03 -22.10
CA ARG A 131 -4.01 22.66 -22.14
C ARG A 131 -3.56 23.02 -20.74
N CYS A 132 -2.29 22.75 -20.44
CA CYS A 132 -1.70 23.05 -19.15
C CYS A 132 -0.21 23.38 -19.24
N ASP A 133 0.31 24.00 -18.19
CA ASP A 133 1.72 24.39 -18.10
C ASP A 133 2.57 23.26 -17.50
N ALA A 134 1.97 22.43 -16.63
CA ALA A 134 2.63 21.28 -16.01
C ALA A 134 1.70 20.09 -15.79
N VAL A 135 2.30 18.92 -15.58
CA VAL A 135 1.60 17.64 -15.36
C VAL A 135 2.19 16.93 -14.15
N ALA A 136 1.32 16.53 -13.22
CA ALA A 136 1.64 15.63 -12.12
C ALA A 136 1.07 14.24 -12.41
N VAL A 137 1.95 13.24 -12.53
CA VAL A 137 1.55 11.85 -12.80
C VAL A 137 1.36 11.11 -11.48
N CYS A 138 0.12 10.76 -11.16
CA CYS A 138 -0.29 10.10 -9.92
C CYS A 138 -1.04 8.77 -10.19
N ALA A 139 -0.75 8.11 -11.31
CA ALA A 139 -1.49 6.94 -11.81
C ALA A 139 -1.27 5.65 -10.99
N GLY A 140 -0.28 5.63 -10.10
CA GLY A 140 0.09 4.47 -9.28
C GLY A 140 0.80 3.35 -10.07
N LEU A 141 1.33 2.38 -9.34
CA LEU A 141 2.11 1.26 -9.91
C LEU A 141 1.33 -0.06 -9.99
N HIS A 142 0.33 -0.24 -9.13
CA HIS A 142 -0.41 -1.51 -8.98
C HIS A 142 -1.61 -1.56 -9.92
N ARG A 143 -1.39 -1.55 -11.24
CA ARG A 143 -2.46 -1.67 -12.25
C ARG A 143 -2.27 -2.86 -13.16
N GLU A 144 -1.09 -2.99 -13.75
CA GLU A 144 -0.80 -4.04 -14.71
C GLU A 144 -0.26 -5.26 -13.94
N PRO A 145 -0.92 -6.43 -14.05
CA PRO A 145 -0.46 -7.63 -13.37
C PRO A 145 0.87 -8.10 -13.96
N ASN A 146 1.82 -8.46 -13.09
CA ASN A 146 3.06 -9.09 -13.52
C ASN A 146 2.85 -10.62 -13.57
N LEU A 147 2.64 -11.14 -14.78
CA LEU A 147 2.41 -12.56 -15.02
C LEU A 147 3.70 -13.24 -15.48
N PRO A 148 4.44 -13.92 -14.59
CA PRO A 148 5.63 -14.68 -14.99
C PRO A 148 5.22 -15.90 -15.82
N ILE A 149 6.08 -16.29 -16.77
CA ILE A 149 5.95 -17.56 -17.46
C ILE A 149 6.39 -18.67 -16.51
N ILE A 150 5.46 -19.56 -16.16
CA ILE A 150 5.72 -20.70 -15.28
C ILE A 150 5.55 -21.99 -16.11
N PRO A 151 6.62 -22.77 -16.34
CA PRO A 151 6.52 -24.05 -17.05
C PRO A 151 5.51 -24.99 -16.39
N GLY A 152 4.63 -25.60 -17.19
CA GLY A 152 3.62 -26.55 -16.72
C GLY A 152 2.34 -25.92 -16.16
N LEU A 153 2.24 -24.58 -16.10
CA LEU A 153 1.05 -23.88 -15.62
C LEU A 153 -0.21 -24.19 -16.46
N ASN A 154 -0.02 -24.55 -17.74
CA ASN A 154 -1.07 -25.02 -18.65
C ASN A 154 -1.74 -26.34 -18.23
N HIS A 155 -1.14 -27.11 -17.32
CA HIS A 155 -1.76 -28.31 -16.75
C HIS A 155 -2.60 -28.03 -15.51
N VAL A 156 -2.59 -26.79 -15.02
CA VAL A 156 -3.39 -26.36 -13.88
C VAL A 156 -4.79 -25.96 -14.38
N PRO A 157 -5.89 -26.56 -13.87
CA PRO A 157 -7.22 -26.32 -14.39
C PRO A 157 -7.71 -24.86 -14.30
N GLU A 158 -7.29 -24.15 -13.25
CA GLU A 158 -7.68 -22.78 -12.99
C GLU A 158 -6.49 -21.99 -12.47
N VAL A 159 -6.22 -20.86 -13.11
CA VAL A 159 -5.10 -19.98 -12.79
C VAL A 159 -5.62 -18.56 -12.77
N MET A 160 -5.27 -17.84 -11.70
CA MET A 160 -5.76 -16.49 -11.45
C MET A 160 -4.64 -15.64 -10.85
N HIS A 161 -4.52 -14.40 -11.31
CA HIS A 161 -3.65 -13.41 -10.66
C HIS A 161 -4.42 -12.72 -9.52
N SER A 162 -3.72 -12.26 -8.49
CA SER A 162 -4.34 -11.62 -7.33
C SER A 162 -5.18 -10.38 -7.67
N SER A 163 -4.93 -9.73 -8.81
CA SER A 163 -5.74 -8.62 -9.32
C SER A 163 -7.20 -9.01 -9.58
N ASP A 164 -7.42 -10.27 -9.95
CA ASP A 164 -8.73 -10.82 -10.35
C ASP A 164 -9.43 -11.52 -9.19
N PHE A 165 -8.70 -11.75 -8.09
CA PHE A 165 -9.27 -12.24 -6.85
C PHE A 165 -10.09 -11.13 -6.16
N LYS A 166 -11.29 -11.48 -5.73
CA LYS A 166 -12.28 -10.61 -5.09
C LYS A 166 -12.91 -11.23 -3.88
N THR A 167 -13.26 -12.52 -3.91
CA THR A 167 -14.00 -13.17 -2.84
C THR A 167 -13.55 -14.61 -2.61
N ARG A 168 -13.71 -15.09 -1.38
CA ARG A 168 -13.39 -16.48 -0.97
C ARG A 168 -14.09 -17.55 -1.81
N SER A 169 -15.26 -17.23 -2.37
CA SER A 169 -16.00 -18.15 -3.27
C SER A 169 -15.18 -18.58 -4.49
N GLN A 170 -14.23 -17.74 -4.94
CA GLN A 170 -13.34 -18.06 -6.07
C GLN A 170 -12.35 -19.20 -5.74
N PHE A 171 -12.16 -19.57 -4.46
CA PHE A 171 -11.36 -20.75 -4.11
C PHE A 171 -12.10 -22.07 -4.39
N GLY A 172 -13.43 -22.03 -4.48
CA GLY A 172 -14.26 -23.22 -4.55
C GLY A 172 -14.25 -24.07 -3.26
N ILE A 173 -14.93 -25.21 -3.31
CA ILE A 173 -15.07 -26.15 -2.19
C ILE A 173 -14.19 -27.37 -2.43
N ASN A 174 -13.50 -27.83 -1.38
CA ASN A 174 -12.65 -29.02 -1.35
C ASN A 174 -11.55 -28.99 -2.44
N LYS A 175 -11.06 -27.79 -2.78
CA LYS A 175 -9.98 -27.55 -3.74
C LYS A 175 -8.63 -27.44 -3.05
N THR A 176 -7.57 -27.81 -3.76
CA THR A 176 -6.20 -27.48 -3.36
C THR A 176 -5.83 -26.15 -3.98
N VAL A 177 -5.49 -25.16 -3.15
CA VAL A 177 -5.14 -23.81 -3.59
C VAL A 177 -3.63 -23.62 -3.44
N MET A 178 -2.97 -23.24 -4.52
CA MET A 178 -1.53 -22.94 -4.54
C MET A 178 -1.33 -21.44 -4.77
N ILE A 179 -0.82 -20.74 -3.75
CA ILE A 179 -0.46 -19.33 -3.84
C ILE A 179 1.01 -19.21 -4.26
N ILE A 180 1.27 -18.50 -5.35
CA ILE A 180 2.62 -18.25 -5.85
C ILE A 180 3.00 -16.80 -5.51
N GLY A 181 3.93 -16.64 -4.58
CA GLY A 181 4.38 -15.35 -4.09
C GLY A 181 4.02 -15.11 -2.63
N SER A 182 4.95 -14.48 -1.92
CA SER A 182 4.87 -14.25 -0.47
C SER A 182 4.94 -12.77 -0.10
N GLY A 183 4.43 -11.91 -0.97
CA GLY A 183 4.13 -10.51 -0.64
C GLY A 183 2.86 -10.42 0.22
N GLU A 184 2.50 -9.19 0.59
CA GLU A 184 1.38 -8.88 1.47
C GLU A 184 0.06 -9.47 0.95
N THR A 185 -0.24 -9.26 -0.34
CA THR A 185 -1.44 -9.84 -0.96
C THR A 185 -1.40 -11.37 -0.96
N GLY A 186 -0.23 -11.98 -1.16
CA GLY A 186 -0.09 -13.44 -1.11
C GLY A 186 -0.37 -13.99 0.29
N ALA A 187 0.08 -13.29 1.33
CA ALA A 187 -0.18 -13.63 2.73
C ALA A 187 -1.68 -13.52 3.07
N ASP A 188 -2.32 -12.42 2.66
CA ASP A 188 -3.76 -12.22 2.87
C ASP A 188 -4.58 -13.31 2.15
N VAL A 189 -4.31 -13.55 0.87
CA VAL A 189 -5.01 -14.57 0.07
C VAL A 189 -4.81 -15.97 0.65
N ALA A 190 -3.59 -16.29 1.13
CA ALA A 190 -3.33 -17.55 1.81
C ALA A 190 -4.15 -17.68 3.10
N TYR A 191 -4.21 -16.62 3.92
CA TYR A 191 -5.05 -16.59 5.11
C TYR A 191 -6.54 -16.78 4.78
N LEU A 192 -7.05 -16.09 3.76
CA LEU A 192 -8.43 -16.25 3.30
C LEU A 192 -8.72 -17.67 2.82
N ALA A 193 -7.79 -18.29 2.09
CA ALA A 193 -7.92 -19.65 1.57
C ALA A 193 -7.94 -20.71 2.68
N VAL A 194 -7.10 -20.57 3.70
CA VAL A 194 -7.06 -21.49 4.86
C VAL A 194 -8.33 -21.41 5.69
N ASN A 195 -8.95 -20.23 5.76
CA ASN A 195 -10.24 -20.02 6.44
C ASN A 195 -11.46 -20.25 5.53
N SER A 196 -11.26 -20.80 4.33
CA SER A 196 -12.31 -21.17 3.38
C SER A 196 -12.47 -22.70 3.34
N PRO A 197 -13.54 -23.27 2.76
CA PRO A 197 -13.74 -24.72 2.68
C PRO A 197 -12.82 -25.38 1.63
N THR A 198 -11.52 -25.07 1.67
CA THR A 198 -10.48 -25.66 0.83
C THR A 198 -9.99 -26.96 1.43
N LYS A 199 -9.46 -27.86 0.59
CA LYS A 199 -8.87 -29.13 1.02
C LYS A 199 -7.47 -28.92 1.59
N GLN A 200 -6.69 -28.07 0.93
CA GLN A 200 -5.29 -27.82 1.23
C GLN A 200 -4.89 -26.47 0.64
N VAL A 201 -4.03 -25.75 1.36
CA VAL A 201 -3.44 -24.50 0.90
C VAL A 201 -1.92 -24.66 0.91
N LEU A 202 -1.29 -24.33 -0.22
CA LEU A 202 0.15 -24.35 -0.41
C LEU A 202 0.62 -22.94 -0.73
N MET A 203 1.65 -22.48 -0.04
CA MET A 203 2.26 -21.19 -0.30
C MET A 203 3.68 -21.39 -0.84
N CYS A 204 3.94 -20.84 -2.01
CA CYS A 204 5.20 -21.02 -2.72
C CYS A 204 5.95 -19.70 -2.79
N HIS A 205 7.20 -19.71 -2.38
CA HIS A 205 8.09 -18.56 -2.40
C HIS A 205 9.39 -18.91 -3.13
N LYS A 206 10.05 -17.90 -3.72
CA LYS A 206 11.32 -18.13 -4.44
C LYS A 206 12.49 -18.36 -3.49
N ASP A 207 12.59 -17.57 -2.41
CA ASP A 207 13.77 -17.58 -1.53
C ASP A 207 13.43 -17.12 -0.09
N GLY A 208 12.37 -17.70 0.45
CA GLY A 208 11.84 -17.37 1.78
C GLY A 208 11.08 -16.05 1.84
N PHE A 209 10.58 -15.74 3.04
CA PHE A 209 9.81 -14.54 3.34
C PHE A 209 9.98 -14.13 4.81
N HIS A 210 9.50 -12.94 5.17
CA HIS A 210 9.32 -12.54 6.56
C HIS A 210 7.91 -12.01 6.74
N PHE A 211 7.15 -12.63 7.64
CA PHE A 211 5.89 -12.05 8.09
C PHE A 211 6.06 -11.37 9.43
N ALA A 212 5.55 -10.15 9.50
CA ALA A 212 5.41 -9.40 10.73
C ALA A 212 3.91 -9.19 11.00
N PRO A 213 3.43 -9.46 12.22
CA PRO A 213 2.11 -9.02 12.63
C PRO A 213 2.01 -7.49 12.54
N LYS A 214 0.80 -6.99 12.28
CA LYS A 214 0.54 -5.55 12.23
C LYS A 214 0.72 -4.88 13.61
N ARG A 215 0.56 -5.65 14.69
CA ARG A 215 0.70 -5.20 16.08
C ARG A 215 1.86 -5.92 16.75
N ASN A 216 2.54 -5.22 17.65
CA ASN A 216 3.44 -5.94 18.56
C ASN A 216 2.58 -6.90 19.39
N PRO A 217 3.00 -8.16 19.56
CA PRO A 217 2.41 -8.99 20.61
C PRO A 217 2.54 -8.21 21.92
N GLY A 218 1.45 -8.11 22.70
CA GLY A 218 1.43 -7.30 23.92
C GLY A 218 2.64 -7.64 24.79
N PRO A 219 3.35 -6.64 25.36
CA PRO A 219 4.61 -6.89 26.05
C PRO A 219 4.38 -7.83 27.22
N ILE A 220 4.87 -9.07 27.11
CA ILE A 220 4.99 -9.95 28.25
C ILE A 220 6.26 -9.51 28.98
N LEU A 221 6.13 -8.48 29.83
CA LEU A 221 7.19 -8.15 30.78
C LEU A 221 7.37 -9.37 31.69
N LEU A 222 8.56 -9.98 31.63
CA LEU A 222 8.96 -11.15 32.42
C LEU A 222 8.09 -12.40 32.10
N PRO A 223 8.26 -13.02 30.92
CA PRO A 223 7.52 -14.23 30.54
C PRO A 223 7.73 -15.42 31.49
N ILE A 224 8.85 -15.40 32.23
CA ILE A 224 9.18 -16.34 33.31
C ILE A 224 8.15 -16.30 34.46
N LEU A 225 7.41 -15.20 34.61
CA LEU A 225 6.34 -15.03 35.61
C LEU A 225 4.95 -15.46 35.13
N GLY A 226 4.84 -16.13 33.97
CA GLY A 226 3.59 -16.75 33.51
C GLY A 226 2.52 -15.77 33.01
N ARG A 227 2.86 -14.51 32.76
CA ARG A 227 1.93 -13.54 32.13
C ARG A 227 1.67 -13.93 30.68
N LYS A 228 0.39 -13.97 30.30
CA LYS A 228 -0.07 -14.27 28.93
C LYS A 228 -0.60 -13.00 28.26
N PRO A 229 -0.54 -12.90 26.92
CA PRO A 229 -1.18 -11.81 26.20
C PRO A 229 -2.68 -11.75 26.52
N ASN A 230 -3.22 -10.56 26.82
CA ASN A 230 -4.65 -10.35 26.98
C ASN A 230 -5.26 -10.04 25.59
N PRO A 231 -6.16 -10.87 25.05
CA PRO A 231 -6.82 -10.62 23.77
C PRO A 231 -7.61 -9.30 23.73
N ASN A 232 -8.03 -8.79 24.89
CA ASN A 232 -8.78 -7.54 25.01
C ASN A 232 -7.88 -6.29 25.08
N GLU A 233 -6.56 -6.46 25.17
CA GLU A 233 -5.57 -5.39 25.13
C GLU A 233 -4.65 -5.60 23.92
N PRO A 234 -5.15 -5.32 22.71
CA PRO A 234 -4.35 -5.49 21.52
C PRO A 234 -3.12 -4.58 21.60
N GLY A 235 -1.93 -5.17 21.42
CA GLY A 235 -0.68 -4.42 21.47
C GLY A 235 -0.65 -3.26 20.47
N ILE A 236 0.22 -2.29 20.71
CA ILE A 236 0.34 -1.11 19.84
C ILE A 236 0.73 -1.51 18.40
N PRO A 237 0.22 -0.80 17.37
CA PRO A 237 0.66 -0.97 15.99
C PRO A 237 2.19 -0.89 15.86
N ILE A 238 2.78 -1.81 15.08
CA ILE A 238 4.24 -1.90 14.95
C ILE A 238 4.82 -0.61 14.37
N ASP A 239 4.16 -0.07 13.35
CA ASP A 239 4.55 1.15 12.66
C ASP A 239 4.61 2.38 13.59
N VAL A 240 3.74 2.45 14.59
CA VAL A 240 3.78 3.51 15.62
C VAL A 240 4.90 3.26 16.64
N SER A 241 5.14 2.00 17.00
CA SER A 241 6.14 1.65 18.01
C SER A 241 7.59 1.67 17.54
N ARG A 242 7.82 1.48 16.23
CA ARG A 242 9.15 1.37 15.63
C ARG A 242 9.59 2.63 14.91
N ALA A 243 8.69 3.59 14.69
CA ALA A 243 9.04 4.89 14.14
C ALA A 243 9.87 5.68 15.16
N ASN A 244 11.20 5.56 15.09
CA ASN A 244 12.09 6.37 15.92
C ASN A 244 12.33 7.74 15.27
N LEU A 245 12.59 8.74 16.12
CA LEU A 245 12.94 10.10 15.71
C LEU A 245 14.10 10.13 14.70
N PHE A 246 15.09 9.26 14.89
CA PHE A 246 16.30 9.16 14.08
C PHE A 246 16.12 8.41 12.75
N ASP A 247 14.95 7.83 12.52
CA ASP A 247 14.67 6.98 11.36
C ASP A 247 13.75 7.72 10.37
N THR A 248 12.90 8.61 10.89
CA THR A 248 11.78 9.20 10.15
C THR A 248 11.91 10.71 9.89
N THR A 249 12.85 11.41 10.55
CA THR A 249 12.97 12.88 10.45
C THR A 249 14.36 13.38 10.03
N TYR A 250 15.43 12.87 10.63
CA TYR A 250 16.81 13.27 10.29
C TYR A 250 17.81 12.15 10.54
N VAL A 251 18.49 11.71 9.47
CA VAL A 251 19.66 10.83 9.53
C VAL A 251 20.90 11.66 9.23
N HIS A 252 21.81 11.76 10.21
CA HIS A 252 23.09 12.45 10.06
C HIS A 252 23.90 11.89 8.88
N GLN A 253 24.60 12.74 8.13
CA GLN A 253 25.30 12.34 6.89
C GLN A 253 26.28 11.18 7.10
N ALA A 254 26.99 11.14 8.24
CA ALA A 254 27.89 10.03 8.58
C ALA A 254 27.17 8.67 8.71
N LEU A 255 25.92 8.66 9.17
CA LEU A 255 25.10 7.44 9.25
C LEU A 255 24.45 7.11 7.92
N ARG A 256 23.94 8.12 7.20
CA ARG A 256 23.31 7.96 5.88
C ARG A 256 24.25 7.38 4.83
N ASN A 257 25.50 7.82 4.85
CA ASN A 257 26.52 7.44 3.88
C ASN A 257 27.35 6.23 4.31
N SER A 258 26.94 5.52 5.37
CA SER A 258 27.64 4.33 5.86
C SER A 258 26.68 3.18 6.12
N MET A 259 27.24 1.99 6.31
CA MET A 259 26.46 0.80 6.69
C MET A 259 26.12 0.73 8.18
N ILE A 260 26.62 1.67 9.00
CA ILE A 260 26.48 1.62 10.47
C ILE A 260 25.02 1.51 10.89
N LEU A 261 24.14 2.32 10.29
CA LEU A 261 22.71 2.30 10.58
C LEU A 261 22.06 0.96 10.21
N TRP A 262 22.41 0.43 9.03
CA TRP A 262 21.88 -0.84 8.54
C TRP A 262 22.36 -2.04 9.35
N GLU A 263 23.64 -2.05 9.76
CA GLU A 263 24.18 -3.09 10.64
C GLU A 263 23.53 -3.02 12.02
N TYR A 264 23.33 -1.83 12.58
CA TYR A 264 22.56 -1.66 13.81
C TYR A 264 21.17 -2.28 13.70
N TYR A 265 20.43 -2.00 12.62
CA TYR A 265 19.12 -2.64 12.41
C TYR A 265 19.21 -4.14 12.22
N ASN A 266 20.22 -4.63 11.50
CA ASN A 266 20.42 -6.06 11.30
C ASN A 266 20.56 -6.77 12.65
N TYR A 267 21.42 -6.27 13.53
CA TYR A 267 21.58 -6.81 14.88
C TYR A 267 20.33 -6.62 15.73
N TYR A 268 19.74 -5.41 15.74
CA TYR A 268 18.56 -5.10 16.52
C TYR A 268 17.37 -6.00 16.15
N ILE A 269 17.06 -6.13 14.85
CA ILE A 269 15.96 -6.95 14.35
C ILE A 269 16.21 -8.42 14.66
N LYS A 270 17.40 -8.96 14.39
CA LYS A 270 17.71 -10.37 14.66
C LYS A 270 17.68 -10.70 16.15
N ALA A 271 18.25 -9.83 16.99
CA ALA A 271 18.22 -10.00 18.43
C ALA A 271 16.78 -9.95 18.97
N LEU A 272 15.98 -8.97 18.51
CA LEU A 272 14.59 -8.86 18.91
C LEU A 272 13.77 -10.08 18.49
N LEU A 273 13.91 -10.53 17.24
CA LEU A 273 13.25 -11.73 16.76
C LEU A 273 13.66 -12.95 17.58
N TRP A 274 14.96 -13.17 17.80
CA TRP A 274 15.44 -14.30 18.58
C TRP A 274 14.91 -14.28 20.03
N VAL A 275 14.91 -13.12 20.69
CA VAL A 275 14.37 -12.97 22.04
C VAL A 275 12.86 -13.23 22.08
N CYS A 276 12.11 -12.79 21.08
CA CYS A 276 10.65 -12.89 21.06
C CYS A 276 10.11 -14.23 20.56
N SER A 277 10.77 -14.87 19.58
CA SER A 277 10.26 -16.08 18.91
C SER A 277 11.22 -17.27 18.96
N GLY A 278 12.43 -17.12 19.52
CA GLY A 278 13.44 -18.17 19.54
C GLY A 278 14.17 -18.37 18.21
N THR A 279 13.88 -17.54 17.20
CA THR A 279 14.48 -17.62 15.86
C THR A 279 14.77 -16.22 15.30
N THR A 280 15.85 -16.07 14.53
CA THR A 280 16.15 -14.84 13.80
C THR A 280 15.38 -14.70 12.49
N SER A 281 14.61 -15.74 12.14
CA SER A 281 14.02 -15.90 10.81
C SER A 281 12.61 -15.34 10.70
N GLY A 282 12.02 -14.85 11.79
CA GLY A 282 10.68 -14.24 11.81
C GLY A 282 9.93 -14.55 13.10
N MET A 283 8.75 -13.95 13.26
CA MET A 283 7.85 -14.33 14.36
C MET A 283 7.16 -15.65 14.00
N ASP A 284 7.32 -16.66 14.85
CA ASP A 284 6.81 -18.02 14.64
C ASP A 284 7.21 -18.69 13.31
N GLN A 285 8.33 -18.23 12.72
CA GLN A 285 8.80 -18.71 11.43
C GLN A 285 9.95 -19.71 11.60
N TRP A 286 9.59 -20.99 11.54
CA TRP A 286 10.53 -22.11 11.67
C TRP A 286 10.96 -22.70 10.32
N VAL A 287 10.28 -22.34 9.23
CA VAL A 287 10.52 -22.84 7.86
C VAL A 287 10.34 -21.68 6.87
N GLY A 288 10.99 -21.76 5.70
CA GLY A 288 10.86 -20.75 4.64
C GLY A 288 11.66 -19.48 4.92
N GLU A 289 12.77 -19.62 5.65
CA GLU A 289 13.67 -18.51 5.98
C GLU A 289 14.23 -17.86 4.72
N ILE A 290 14.46 -16.55 4.78
CA ILE A 290 15.17 -15.84 3.71
C ILE A 290 16.62 -16.33 3.67
N SER A 291 17.18 -16.55 2.48
CA SER A 291 18.59 -16.90 2.35
C SER A 291 19.51 -15.92 3.08
N GLN A 292 20.64 -16.42 3.60
CA GLN A 292 21.62 -15.56 4.28
C GLN A 292 22.08 -14.37 3.43
N ALA A 293 22.13 -14.52 2.10
CA ALA A 293 22.50 -13.46 1.19
C ALA A 293 21.53 -12.27 1.23
N ARG A 294 20.23 -12.52 1.46
CA ARG A 294 19.17 -11.51 1.56
C ARG A 294 18.72 -11.22 2.98
N HIS A 295 19.14 -12.01 3.96
CA HIS A 295 18.85 -11.86 5.39
C HIS A 295 19.66 -10.73 6.04
N HIS A 296 19.57 -9.55 5.43
CA HIS A 296 20.11 -8.29 5.91
C HIS A 296 19.15 -7.16 5.48
N PRO A 297 18.71 -6.26 6.38
CA PRO A 297 17.70 -5.25 6.06
C PRO A 297 18.02 -4.36 4.85
N SER A 298 19.31 -4.09 4.59
CA SER A 298 19.74 -3.30 3.43
C SER A 298 19.63 -4.06 2.08
N LYS A 299 19.38 -5.37 2.11
CA LYS A 299 19.34 -6.24 0.92
C LYS A 299 17.93 -6.80 0.66
N SER A 300 16.96 -6.40 1.48
CA SER A 300 15.59 -6.90 1.45
C SER A 300 14.65 -6.07 0.55
N MET A 301 15.19 -5.25 -0.35
CA MET A 301 14.45 -4.49 -1.37
C MET A 301 14.69 -5.06 -2.77
#